data_AF-A0A0S7ZMH8-F1
#
_entry.id   AF-A0A0S7ZMH8-F1
#
_cell.length_a   1.000
_cell.length_b   1.000
_cell.length_c   1.000
_cell.angle_alpha   90.00
_cell.angle_beta   90.00
_cell.angle_gamma   90.00
#
_symmetry.space_group_name_H-M   'P 1'
#
loop_
_entity.id
_entity.type
_entity.pdbx_description
1 polymer ?
#
loop_
_entity_poly.entity_id
_entity_poly.type
_entity_poly.pdbx_seq_one_letter_code
_entity_poly.pdbx_strand_id
1 'polypeptide(L)'
;MHRTLTAFLPGSLLLMSCATVGGLRSEPLDQGVARRFPVPFGSVMDVVPEAVVAAGLGLKESQCYSDSLCVVIGTKGLTVGSSGNMGSMARIVVEGSGEATVVRVLSRRRIGTQVAAKEDYSPEILSQIEVRLALEYP
;
A
#
# COMPACT_ATOMS: atom_id res chain seq x y z
N MET A 1 33.26 -16.32 48.79
CA MET A 1 32.68 -17.14 47.71
C MET A 1 31.23 -16.71 47.52
N HIS A 2 30.81 -16.63 46.25
CA HIS A 2 29.43 -16.46 45.73
C HIS A 2 28.79 -15.05 45.70
N ARG A 3 29.04 -14.44 44.53
CA ARG A 3 28.20 -13.53 43.72
C ARG A 3 26.70 -13.81 43.79
N THR A 4 25.87 -12.77 43.76
CA THR A 4 24.62 -12.80 42.98
C THR A 4 24.25 -11.36 42.55
N LEU A 5 24.61 -11.03 41.31
CA LEU A 5 24.16 -9.84 40.59
C LEU A 5 22.84 -10.21 39.91
N THR A 6 21.71 -9.75 40.43
CA THR A 6 20.41 -9.86 39.75
C THR A 6 20.28 -8.72 38.75
N ALA A 7 20.69 -9.00 37.51
CA ALA A 7 20.42 -8.15 36.37
C ALA A 7 18.92 -8.18 36.05
N PHE A 8 18.25 -7.05 36.26
CA PHE A 8 16.88 -6.82 35.83
C PHE A 8 16.90 -6.54 34.33
N LEU A 9 16.59 -7.54 33.50
CA LEU A 9 16.38 -7.39 32.06
C LEU A 9 15.03 -6.70 31.82
N PRO A 10 14.97 -5.49 31.23
CA PRO A 10 13.71 -4.96 30.76
C PRO A 10 13.32 -5.75 29.51
N GLY A 11 12.24 -6.52 29.63
CA GLY A 11 11.61 -7.20 28.49
C GLY A 11 11.07 -6.15 27.52
N SER A 12 11.85 -5.84 26.48
CA SER A 12 11.36 -5.14 25.29
C SER A 12 10.29 -6.01 24.63
N LEU A 13 9.03 -5.73 24.94
CA LEU A 13 7.88 -6.16 24.15
C LEU A 13 8.01 -5.52 22.77
N LEU A 14 8.65 -6.24 21.84
CA LEU A 14 8.63 -5.93 20.43
C LEU A 14 7.18 -6.11 19.95
N LEU A 15 6.45 -5.01 19.82
CA LEU A 15 5.15 -4.95 19.16
C LEU A 15 5.37 -5.40 17.70
N MET A 16 5.17 -6.68 17.45
CA MET A 16 5.10 -7.21 16.09
C MET A 16 3.83 -6.64 15.45
N SER A 17 3.97 -5.55 14.70
CA SER A 17 2.93 -5.01 13.84
C SER A 17 2.56 -6.07 12.80
N CYS A 18 1.48 -6.79 13.05
CA CYS A 18 0.94 -7.76 12.11
C CYS A 18 0.46 -7.00 10.87
N ALA A 19 1.19 -7.08 9.74
CA ALA A 19 0.77 -6.48 8.48
C ALA A 19 -0.52 -7.16 8.02
N THR A 20 -1.61 -6.44 8.23
CA THR A 20 -2.96 -6.77 7.76
C THR A 20 -3.40 -5.63 6.84
N VAL A 21 -4.48 -5.85 6.08
CA VAL A 21 -5.14 -4.76 5.36
C VAL A 21 -5.49 -3.61 6.33
N GLY A 22 -5.89 -3.93 7.55
CA GLY A 22 -6.11 -2.92 8.61
C GLY A 22 -4.86 -2.13 8.97
N GLY A 23 -3.71 -2.80 9.13
CA GLY A 23 -2.43 -2.13 9.38
C GLY A 23 -1.97 -1.26 8.20
N LEU A 24 -2.21 -1.69 6.96
CA LEU A 24 -1.90 -0.89 5.78
C LEU A 24 -2.81 0.34 5.67
N ARG A 25 -4.08 0.21 6.08
CA ARG A 25 -5.05 1.31 6.10
C ARG A 25 -4.68 2.39 7.12
N SER A 26 -4.19 1.99 8.29
CA SER A 26 -3.87 2.92 9.38
C SER A 26 -2.53 3.66 9.21
N GLU A 27 -1.73 3.32 8.19
CA GLU A 27 -0.50 4.06 7.88
C GLU A 27 -0.82 5.52 7.51
N PRO A 28 0.06 6.49 7.79
CA PRO A 28 -0.13 7.88 7.35
C PRO A 28 -0.32 7.98 5.83
N LEU A 29 -1.24 8.82 5.35
CA LEU A 29 -1.63 8.89 3.93
C LEU A 29 -0.53 9.41 3.00
N ASP A 30 0.47 10.08 3.55
CA ASP A 30 1.65 10.58 2.85
C ASP A 30 2.75 9.52 2.65
N GLN A 31 2.58 8.32 3.22
CA GLN A 31 3.50 7.20 3.05
C GLN A 31 3.42 6.58 1.65
N GLY A 32 4.59 6.20 1.13
CA GLY A 32 4.74 5.51 -0.15
C GLY A 32 5.50 6.36 -1.17
N VAL A 33 5.65 5.80 -2.38
CA VAL A 33 6.26 6.50 -3.50
C VAL A 33 5.21 7.39 -4.15
N ALA A 34 5.48 8.69 -4.20
CA ALA A 34 4.60 9.68 -4.78
C ALA A 34 4.93 9.98 -6.25
N ARG A 35 3.91 10.17 -7.08
CA ARG A 35 4.03 10.77 -8.42
C ARG A 35 2.87 11.74 -8.64
N ARG A 36 3.19 12.88 -9.25
CA ARG A 36 2.23 13.89 -9.65
C ARG A 36 1.86 13.69 -11.11
N PHE A 37 0.57 13.67 -11.39
CA PHE A 37 0.00 13.63 -12.73
C PHE A 37 -0.66 14.98 -13.02
N PRO A 38 -0.35 15.63 -14.15
CA PRO A 38 -0.91 16.93 -14.53
C PRO A 38 -2.31 16.80 -15.14
N VAL A 39 -3.18 16.02 -14.50
CA VAL A 39 -4.58 15.82 -14.91
C VAL A 39 -5.51 15.84 -13.69
N PRO A 40 -6.81 16.15 -13.89
CA PRO A 40 -7.80 16.17 -12.82
C PRO A 40 -7.95 14.83 -12.09
N PHE A 41 -8.46 14.92 -10.86
CA PHE A 41 -8.66 13.78 -9.97
C PHE A 41 -9.47 12.64 -10.59
N GLY A 42 -10.59 12.98 -11.25
CA GLY A 42 -11.47 12.00 -11.89
C GLY A 42 -10.74 11.16 -12.93
N SER A 43 -9.98 11.79 -13.82
CA SER A 43 -9.21 11.11 -14.86
C SER A 43 -8.20 10.11 -14.30
N VAL A 44 -7.54 10.45 -13.18
CA VAL A 44 -6.64 9.50 -12.51
C VAL A 44 -7.42 8.36 -11.85
N MET A 45 -8.54 8.67 -11.18
CA MET A 45 -9.36 7.66 -10.52
C MET A 45 -9.96 6.64 -11.49
N ASP A 46 -10.27 7.04 -12.72
CA ASP A 46 -10.80 6.15 -13.76
C ASP A 46 -9.79 5.04 -14.12
N VAL A 47 -8.49 5.37 -14.18
CA VAL A 47 -7.44 4.43 -14.61
C VAL A 47 -6.77 3.65 -13.48
N VAL A 48 -6.87 4.13 -12.23
CA VAL A 48 -6.20 3.52 -11.07
C VAL A 48 -6.59 2.06 -10.83
N PRO A 49 -7.87 1.65 -10.85
CA PRO A 49 -8.26 0.25 -10.66
C PRO A 49 -7.60 -0.67 -11.70
N GLU A 50 -7.56 -0.23 -12.96
CA GLU A 50 -6.97 -1.01 -14.04
C GLU A 50 -5.45 -1.07 -13.96
N ALA A 51 -4.80 0.01 -13.51
CA ALA A 51 -3.37 0.02 -13.23
C ALA A 51 -3.00 -0.95 -12.09
N VAL A 52 -3.83 -1.06 -11.05
CA VAL A 52 -3.64 -2.03 -9.96
C VAL A 52 -3.76 -3.46 -10.48
N VAL A 53 -4.75 -3.76 -11.32
CA VAL A 53 -4.92 -5.08 -11.94
C VAL A 53 -3.77 -5.42 -12.89
N ALA A 54 -3.35 -4.46 -13.72
CA ALA A 54 -2.22 -4.63 -14.64
C ALA A 54 -0.91 -4.90 -13.90
N ALA A 55 -0.72 -4.32 -12.71
CA ALA A 55 0.39 -4.61 -11.82
C ALA A 55 0.33 -6.01 -11.15
N GLY A 56 -0.69 -6.82 -11.48
CA GLY A 56 -0.84 -8.18 -10.99
C GLY A 56 -1.45 -8.29 -9.59
N LEU A 57 -2.10 -7.23 -9.10
CA LEU A 57 -2.85 -7.23 -7.85
C LEU A 57 -4.35 -7.35 -8.11
N GLY A 58 -5.07 -8.12 -7.31
CA GLY A 58 -6.52 -8.08 -7.26
C GLY A 58 -7.02 -6.86 -6.48
N LEU A 59 -7.98 -6.13 -7.02
CA LEU A 59 -8.64 -5.02 -6.33
C LEU A 59 -9.40 -5.55 -5.10
N LYS A 60 -9.08 -5.05 -3.91
CA LYS A 60 -9.70 -5.46 -2.66
C LYS A 60 -10.69 -4.43 -2.13
N GLU A 61 -10.32 -3.15 -2.22
CA GLU A 61 -11.09 -2.05 -1.67
C GLU A 61 -10.82 -0.76 -2.45
N SER A 62 -11.85 0.08 -2.54
CA SER A 62 -11.75 1.47 -2.95
C SER A 62 -12.66 2.29 -2.03
N GLN A 63 -12.11 3.28 -1.34
CA GLN A 63 -12.87 4.15 -0.45
C GLN A 63 -12.45 5.60 -0.65
N CYS A 64 -13.43 6.48 -0.82
CA CYS A 64 -13.22 7.92 -0.92
C CYS A 64 -13.61 8.59 0.40
N TYR A 65 -12.72 9.44 0.90
CA TYR A 65 -12.92 10.23 2.12
C TYR A 65 -13.43 11.64 1.80
N SER A 66 -13.23 12.11 0.57
CA SER A 66 -13.78 13.35 0.01
C SER A 66 -13.76 13.28 -1.52
N ASP A 67 -14.29 14.31 -2.18
CA ASP A 67 -14.32 14.44 -3.65
C ASP A 67 -12.93 14.51 -4.30
N SER A 68 -11.88 14.73 -3.52
CA SER A 68 -10.49 14.82 -3.97
C SER A 68 -9.54 13.89 -3.23
N LEU A 69 -10.04 12.91 -2.47
CA LEU A 69 -9.21 11.96 -1.73
C LEU A 69 -9.83 10.57 -1.71
N CYS A 70 -9.21 9.63 -2.44
CA CYS A 70 -9.56 8.23 -2.38
C CYS A 70 -8.36 7.35 -2.03
N VAL A 71 -8.65 6.20 -1.44
CA VAL A 71 -7.70 5.15 -1.10
C VAL A 71 -8.16 3.85 -1.74
N VAL A 72 -7.27 3.27 -2.54
CA VAL A 72 -7.48 1.98 -3.21
C VAL A 72 -6.50 0.97 -2.62
N ILE A 73 -6.95 -0.26 -2.38
CA ILE A 73 -6.13 -1.35 -1.88
C ILE A 73 -6.14 -2.51 -2.89
N GLY A 74 -4.95 -2.87 -3.36
CA GLY A 74 -4.71 -4.06 -4.18
C GLY A 74 -4.02 -5.15 -3.36
N THR A 75 -4.33 -6.42 -3.62
CA THR A 75 -3.74 -7.57 -2.93
C THR A 75 -3.42 -8.74 -3.87
N LYS A 76 -2.37 -9.51 -3.60
CA LYS A 76 -1.99 -10.72 -4.34
C LYS A 76 -1.59 -11.82 -3.36
N GLY A 77 -2.15 -13.02 -3.54
CA GLY A 77 -1.89 -14.18 -2.69
C GLY A 77 -2.54 -14.06 -1.31
N LEU A 78 -3.77 -14.53 -1.14
CA LEU A 78 -4.41 -14.64 0.16
C LEU A 78 -5.07 -16.01 0.26
N THR A 79 -4.35 -17.03 0.71
CA THR A 79 -4.96 -18.29 1.13
C THR A 79 -5.23 -18.27 2.63
N VAL A 80 -6.53 -18.21 2.92
CA VAL A 80 -7.17 -18.38 4.23
C VAL A 80 -7.04 -19.85 4.67
N GLY A 81 -6.21 -20.11 5.68
CA GLY A 81 -6.04 -21.42 6.30
C GLY A 81 -4.96 -21.43 7.39
N SER A 82 -4.94 -22.46 8.24
CA SER A 82 -4.16 -22.58 9.48
C SER A 82 -2.62 -22.58 9.33
N SER A 83 -2.07 -22.36 8.13
CA SER A 83 -0.63 -22.51 7.86
C SER A 83 0.09 -21.22 7.43
N GLY A 84 -0.59 -20.06 7.44
CA GLY A 84 0.04 -18.74 7.37
C GLY A 84 -0.31 -17.91 6.13
N ASN A 85 -0.62 -16.63 6.36
CA ASN A 85 -0.89 -15.66 5.29
C ASN A 85 0.42 -15.24 4.62
N MET A 86 0.65 -15.68 3.38
CA MET A 86 1.65 -15.12 2.48
C MET A 86 0.96 -14.32 1.40
N GLY A 87 1.30 -13.04 1.26
CA GLY A 87 0.66 -12.17 0.29
C GLY A 87 1.28 -10.80 0.19
N SER A 88 1.08 -10.14 -0.94
CA SER A 88 1.49 -8.77 -1.20
C SER A 88 0.29 -7.86 -1.24
N MET A 89 0.46 -6.63 -0.75
CA MET A 89 -0.58 -5.61 -0.71
C MET A 89 0.01 -4.29 -1.15
N ALA A 90 -0.78 -3.49 -1.84
CA ALA A 90 -0.46 -2.10 -2.14
C ALA A 90 -1.63 -1.21 -1.75
N ARG A 91 -1.32 -0.09 -1.10
CA ARG A 91 -2.28 0.99 -0.88
C ARG A 91 -1.92 2.14 -1.80
N ILE A 92 -2.90 2.59 -2.55
CA ILE A 92 -2.80 3.67 -3.51
C ILE A 92 -3.65 4.81 -2.94
N VAL A 93 -3.01 5.92 -2.57
CA VAL A 93 -3.69 7.14 -2.16
C VAL A 93 -3.72 8.07 -3.36
N VAL A 94 -4.89 8.51 -3.76
CA VAL A 94 -5.10 9.47 -4.85
C VAL A 94 -5.62 10.75 -4.22
N GLU A 95 -4.91 11.85 -4.43
CA GLU A 95 -5.20 13.16 -3.85
C GLU A 95 -5.23 14.23 -4.94
N GLY A 96 -6.39 14.82 -5.16
CA GLY A 96 -6.59 15.89 -6.13
C GLY A 96 -6.22 17.26 -5.57
N SER A 97 -5.60 18.10 -6.40
CA SER A 97 -5.22 19.48 -6.10
C SER A 97 -5.43 20.35 -7.36
N GLY A 98 -6.66 20.77 -7.59
CA GLY A 98 -7.04 21.51 -8.79
C GLY A 98 -6.87 20.66 -10.06
N GLU A 99 -6.08 21.15 -11.00
CA GLU A 99 -5.80 20.49 -12.29
C GLU A 99 -4.72 19.39 -12.22
N ALA A 100 -4.25 19.05 -11.02
CA ALA A 100 -3.24 18.01 -10.84
C ALA A 100 -3.63 17.06 -9.74
N THR A 101 -3.13 15.82 -9.85
CA THR A 101 -3.41 14.75 -8.91
C THR A 101 -2.12 14.11 -8.46
N VAL A 102 -1.99 13.86 -7.16
CA VAL A 102 -0.87 13.12 -6.57
C VAL A 102 -1.32 11.71 -6.26
N VAL A 103 -0.59 10.73 -6.77
CA VAL A 103 -0.78 9.31 -6.44
C VAL A 103 0.39 8.86 -5.57
N ARG A 104 0.10 8.23 -4.43
CA ARG A 104 1.10 7.61 -3.56
C ARG A 104 0.85 6.13 -3.46
N VAL A 105 1.89 5.33 -3.71
CA VAL A 105 1.80 3.87 -3.63
C VAL A 105 2.67 3.36 -2.50
N LEU A 106 2.02 2.74 -1.51
CA LEU A 106 2.65 2.06 -0.39
C LEU A 106 2.50 0.55 -0.54
N SER A 107 3.59 -0.16 -0.84
CA SER A 107 3.60 -1.62 -0.92
C SER A 107 4.07 -2.28 0.37
N ARG A 108 3.43 -3.38 0.75
CA ARG A 108 3.79 -4.25 1.88
C ARG A 108 3.70 -5.70 1.45
N ARG A 109 4.68 -6.51 1.83
CA ARG A 109 4.65 -7.96 1.66
C ARG A 109 4.57 -8.64 3.03
N ARG A 110 3.66 -9.59 3.15
CA ARG A 110 3.53 -10.47 4.31
C ARG A 110 4.14 -11.84 3.98
N ILE A 111 5.10 -12.26 4.79
CA ILE A 111 5.71 -13.60 4.73
C ILE A 111 5.54 -14.24 6.11
N GLY A 112 4.53 -15.10 6.27
CA GLY A 112 4.20 -15.70 7.57
C GLY A 112 3.71 -14.66 8.58
N THR A 113 4.40 -14.55 9.73
CA THR A 113 4.17 -13.49 10.73
C THR A 113 5.03 -12.24 10.51
N GLN A 114 5.96 -12.27 9.55
CA GLN A 114 6.94 -11.21 9.32
C GLN A 114 6.58 -10.36 8.09
N VAL A 115 6.96 -9.09 8.15
CA VAL A 115 6.92 -8.15 7.03
C VAL A 115 8.32 -8.12 6.42
N ALA A 116 8.45 -8.57 5.18
CA ALA A 116 9.72 -8.51 4.46
C ALA A 116 9.68 -7.38 3.44
N ALA A 117 10.82 -6.72 3.21
CA ALA A 117 11.08 -5.98 1.99
C ALA A 117 11.35 -7.02 0.87
N LYS A 118 10.89 -6.95 -0.38
CA LYS A 118 10.41 -5.85 -1.21
C LYS A 118 9.70 -6.52 -2.40
N GLU A 119 8.38 -6.46 -2.47
CA GLU A 119 7.72 -6.33 -3.77
C GLU A 119 7.18 -4.91 -3.76
N ASP A 120 7.88 -4.03 -4.46
CA ASP A 120 7.49 -2.65 -4.62
C ASP A 120 6.67 -2.55 -5.91
N TYR A 121 5.36 -2.40 -5.75
CA TYR A 121 4.43 -2.26 -6.87
C TYR A 121 4.35 -0.82 -7.36
N SER A 122 5.01 0.14 -6.70
CA SER A 122 4.93 1.54 -7.07
C SER A 122 5.42 1.84 -8.49
N PRO A 123 6.54 1.28 -9.00
CA PRO A 123 6.99 1.61 -10.35
C PRO A 123 5.99 1.13 -11.40
N GLU A 124 5.47 -0.09 -11.23
CA GLU A 124 4.51 -0.70 -12.16
C GLU A 124 3.18 0.04 -12.13
N ILE A 125 2.57 0.25 -10.96
CA ILE A 125 1.28 0.93 -10.84
C ILE A 125 1.37 2.36 -11.40
N LEU A 126 2.42 3.10 -11.04
CA LEU A 126 2.57 4.48 -11.50
C LEU A 126 2.82 4.56 -13.01
N SER A 127 3.58 3.61 -13.58
CA SER A 127 3.78 3.50 -15.02
C SER A 127 2.49 3.14 -15.76
N GLN A 128 1.68 2.24 -15.21
CA GLN A 128 0.41 1.85 -15.83
C GLN A 128 -0.62 2.99 -15.82
N ILE A 129 -0.66 3.80 -14.75
CA ILE A 129 -1.47 5.03 -14.74
C ILE A 129 -1.03 5.97 -15.86
N GLU A 130 0.27 6.20 -16.02
CA GLU A 130 0.82 7.09 -17.04
C GLU A 130 0.48 6.63 -18.45
N VAL A 131 0.68 5.34 -18.76
CA VAL A 131 0.35 4.76 -20.06
C VAL A 131 -1.14 4.91 -20.37
N ARG A 132 -2.01 4.65 -19.39
CA ARG A 132 -3.46 4.70 -19.57
C ARG A 132 -3.97 6.12 -19.76
N LEU A 133 -3.48 7.07 -18.96
CA LEU A 133 -3.80 8.49 -19.13
C LEU A 133 -3.42 8.97 -20.53
N ALA A 134 -2.25 8.56 -21.04
CA ALA A 134 -1.82 8.91 -22.39
C ALA A 134 -2.69 8.31 -23.51
N LEU A 135 -3.41 7.21 -23.24
CA LEU A 135 -4.32 6.58 -24.20
C LEU A 135 -5.72 7.19 -24.17
N GLU A 136 -6.21 7.56 -22.99
CA GLU A 136 -7.57 8.06 -22.78
C GLU A 136 -7.69 9.58 -22.91
N TYR A 137 -6.60 10.30 -22.64
CA TYR A 137 -6.53 11.78 -22.63
C TYR A 137 -5.31 12.28 -23.43
N PRO A 138 -5.31 12.13 -24.78
CA PRO A 138 -4.19 12.51 -25.64
C PRO A 138 -3.96 14.03 -25.76
#